data_AF-A0A2G6UNN8-F1
#
_entry.id   AF-A0A2G6UNN8-F1
#
_cell.length_a   1.000
_cell.length_b   1.000
_cell.length_c   1.000
_cell.angle_alpha   90.00
_cell.angle_beta   90.00
_cell.angle_gamma   90.00
#
_symmetry.space_group_name_H-M   'P 1'
#
loop_
_entity.id
_entity.type
_entity.pdbx_description
1 polymer ?
#
loop_
_entity_poly.entity_id
_entity_poly.type
_entity_poly.pdbx_seq_one_letter_code
_entity_poly.pdbx_strand_id
1 'polypeptide(L)'
;MTALKQNKFITFPIYIGLIFTLFINGWNLLLGEKLIFLKYLNIYNITPIESYPSYFEILLQLTGIAQLLASLTIFFALVRKEFFPNHPSFILKYGVLLAIFSITLFGFMVRISSNHGGAANLYFYMVLLYFLLWYIEKQSSDNNQNIFNNIKLLPIYFSVFYTMGFPGWQKIINPYEVMGKYIKMFDGSFLSKLPGGTQPLIYFLGAMETAVVVLLIVSLVKREFLYRIECTFLNFALLISMITFVMLSFGLGILTNYPGSTNLIFYAILTLGLYAYISYTSQKQINTNEL
;
A
#
# COMPACT_ATOMS: atom_id res chain seq x y z
N MET A 1 -28.92 8.32 16.36
CA MET A 1 -29.28 7.49 15.19
C MET A 1 -29.52 8.28 13.89
N THR A 2 -29.68 9.61 13.94
CA THR A 2 -29.90 10.50 12.78
C THR A 2 -28.64 10.80 11.94
N ALA A 3 -27.43 10.77 12.53
CA ALA A 3 -26.17 11.04 11.83
C ALA A 3 -25.80 10.00 10.74
N LEU A 4 -26.33 8.76 10.82
CA LEU A 4 -26.05 7.72 9.83
C LEU A 4 -26.83 7.87 8.51
N LYS A 5 -27.92 8.66 8.49
CA LYS A 5 -28.72 8.86 7.25
C LYS A 5 -28.05 9.80 6.25
N GLN A 6 -27.23 10.76 6.69
CA GLN A 6 -26.56 11.74 5.81
C GLN A 6 -25.35 11.17 5.04
N ASN A 7 -24.88 9.99 5.43
CA ASN A 7 -23.64 9.41 4.90
C ASN A 7 -23.74 8.86 3.46
N LYS A 8 -24.97 8.69 2.94
CA LYS A 8 -25.22 8.06 1.63
C LYS A 8 -24.79 8.92 0.44
N PHE A 9 -24.93 10.24 0.54
CA PHE A 9 -24.57 11.16 -0.53
C PHE A 9 -23.05 11.32 -0.68
N ILE A 10 -22.28 10.99 0.36
CA ILE A 10 -20.82 11.13 0.37
C ILE A 10 -20.15 9.93 -0.29
N THR A 11 -20.64 8.71 -0.06
CA THR A 11 -19.98 7.50 -0.58
C THR A 11 -20.30 7.20 -2.04
N PHE A 12 -21.48 7.60 -2.52
CA PHE A 12 -21.87 7.35 -3.91
C PHE A 12 -20.90 7.98 -4.93
N PRO A 13 -20.52 9.28 -4.83
CA PRO A 13 -19.50 9.87 -5.70
C PRO A 13 -18.14 9.16 -5.62
N ILE A 14 -17.76 8.64 -4.44
CA ILE A 14 -16.51 7.89 -4.27
C ILE A 14 -16.54 6.61 -5.12
N TYR A 15 -17.63 5.85 -5.09
CA TYR A 15 -17.75 4.64 -5.90
C TYR A 15 -17.77 4.94 -7.40
N ILE A 16 -18.47 6.00 -7.82
CA ILE A 16 -18.48 6.43 -9.22
C ILE A 16 -17.07 6.83 -9.66
N GLY A 17 -16.37 7.66 -8.87
CA GLY A 17 -14.99 8.04 -9.15
C GLY A 17 -14.05 6.84 -9.22
N LEU A 18 -14.23 5.87 -8.33
CA LEU A 18 -13.46 4.62 -8.32
C LEU A 18 -13.71 3.78 -9.58
N ILE A 19 -14.96 3.60 -10.00
CA ILE A 19 -15.34 2.90 -11.23
C ILE A 19 -14.66 3.55 -12.44
N PHE A 20 -14.80 4.87 -12.60
CA PHE A 20 -14.21 5.59 -13.73
C PHE A 20 -12.68 5.52 -13.72
N THR A 21 -12.06 5.73 -12.56
CA THR A 21 -10.59 5.70 -12.43
C THR A 21 -10.05 4.31 -12.79
N LEU A 22 -10.61 3.25 -12.23
CA LEU A 22 -10.18 1.87 -12.52
C LEU A 22 -10.50 1.46 -13.96
N PHE A 23 -11.64 1.89 -14.50
CA PHE A 23 -12.01 1.58 -15.88
C PHE A 23 -11.05 2.23 -16.87
N ILE A 24 -10.83 3.54 -16.75
CA ILE A 24 -9.96 4.29 -17.66
C ILE A 24 -8.51 3.79 -17.55
N ASN A 25 -8.01 3.59 -16.34
CA ASN A 25 -6.66 3.07 -16.15
C ASN A 25 -6.51 1.65 -16.68
N GLY A 26 -7.46 0.75 -16.39
CA GLY A 26 -7.45 -0.62 -16.86
C GLY A 26 -7.56 -0.72 -18.38
N TRP A 27 -8.39 0.12 -19.00
CA TRP A 27 -8.54 0.21 -20.45
C TRP A 27 -7.25 0.69 -21.11
N ASN A 28 -6.66 1.77 -20.59
CA ASN A 28 -5.40 2.32 -21.10
C ASN A 28 -4.21 1.35 -20.93
N LEU A 29 -4.19 0.58 -19.84
CA LEU A 29 -3.19 -0.47 -19.61
C LEU A 29 -3.24 -1.58 -20.66
N LEU A 30 -4.44 -1.91 -21.16
CA LEU A 30 -4.65 -3.04 -22.08
C LEU A 30 -4.60 -2.65 -23.56
N LEU A 31 -5.13 -1.48 -23.90
CA LEU A 31 -5.32 -1.05 -25.30
C LEU A 31 -4.48 0.18 -25.66
N GLY A 32 -3.88 0.84 -24.67
CA GLY A 32 -3.01 1.99 -24.92
C GLY A 32 -1.73 1.58 -25.65
N GLU A 33 -1.14 2.55 -26.35
CA GLU A 33 0.19 2.35 -26.93
C GLU A 33 1.20 2.09 -25.82
N LYS A 34 1.92 0.97 -25.90
CA LYS A 34 2.92 0.53 -24.90
C LYS A 34 3.90 1.65 -24.53
N LEU A 35 4.25 2.48 -25.50
CA LEU A 35 5.19 3.59 -25.36
C LEU A 35 4.65 4.72 -24.47
N ILE A 36 3.33 4.98 -24.50
CA ILE A 36 2.67 5.95 -23.62
C ILE A 36 2.67 5.43 -22.18
N PHE A 37 2.38 4.14 -22.01
CA PHE A 37 2.31 3.55 -20.67
C PHE A 37 3.67 3.51 -19.98
N LEU A 38 4.71 3.12 -20.71
CA LEU A 38 6.07 3.10 -20.18
C LEU A 38 6.59 4.51 -19.90
N LYS A 39 6.19 5.52 -20.69
CA LYS A 39 6.43 6.93 -20.34
C LYS A 39 5.76 7.32 -19.02
N TYR A 40 4.53 6.86 -18.77
CA TYR A 40 3.81 7.13 -17.50
C TYR A 40 4.46 6.46 -16.28
N LEU A 41 4.94 5.22 -16.41
CA LEU A 41 5.71 4.55 -15.36
C LEU A 41 7.01 5.28 -15.03
N ASN A 42 7.55 5.98 -16.01
CA ASN A 42 8.91 6.47 -16.01
C ASN A 42 9.03 8.01 -16.06
N ILE A 43 7.99 8.72 -15.62
CA ILE A 43 7.97 10.20 -15.60
C ILE A 43 9.20 10.77 -14.86
N TYR A 44 9.71 10.07 -13.85
CA TYR A 44 10.78 10.57 -12.99
C TYR A 44 12.17 9.98 -13.27
N ASN A 45 12.30 8.77 -13.81
CA ASN A 45 13.61 8.13 -13.99
C ASN A 45 14.15 8.15 -15.41
N ILE A 46 13.30 8.39 -16.42
CA ILE A 46 13.68 8.48 -17.84
C ILE A 46 14.51 7.23 -18.27
N THR A 47 14.29 6.07 -17.66
CA THR A 47 14.90 4.80 -18.06
C THR A 47 14.47 4.39 -19.48
N PRO A 48 15.38 4.00 -20.39
CA PRO A 48 15.00 3.56 -21.73
C PRO A 48 14.02 2.38 -21.68
N ILE A 49 12.99 2.39 -22.53
CA ILE A 49 11.96 1.35 -22.59
C ILE A 49 12.56 -0.06 -22.75
N GLU A 50 13.63 -0.14 -23.55
CA GLU A 50 14.37 -1.37 -23.84
C GLU A 50 15.02 -2.00 -22.60
N SER A 51 15.19 -1.25 -21.51
CA SER A 51 15.77 -1.75 -20.26
C SER A 51 14.76 -2.44 -19.35
N TYR A 52 13.46 -2.32 -19.62
CA TYR A 52 12.45 -2.99 -18.80
C TYR A 52 12.43 -4.49 -19.09
N PRO A 53 12.43 -5.34 -18.04
CA PRO A 53 12.30 -6.77 -18.21
C PRO A 53 11.00 -7.16 -18.92
N SER A 54 11.04 -8.21 -19.75
CA SER A 54 9.89 -8.68 -20.54
C SER A 54 8.65 -9.00 -19.70
N TYR A 55 8.83 -9.40 -18.43
CA TYR A 55 7.72 -9.68 -17.53
C TYR A 55 6.89 -8.44 -17.14
N PHE A 56 7.40 -7.22 -17.34
CA PHE A 56 6.64 -5.99 -17.05
C PHE A 56 5.37 -5.91 -17.90
N GLU A 57 5.44 -6.31 -19.17
CA GLU A 57 4.26 -6.29 -20.05
C GLU A 57 3.14 -7.20 -19.50
N ILE A 58 3.51 -8.40 -19.06
CA ILE A 58 2.55 -9.34 -18.48
C ILE A 58 1.95 -8.76 -17.19
N LEU A 59 2.77 -8.20 -16.31
CA LEU A 59 2.28 -7.58 -15.06
C LEU A 59 1.34 -6.39 -15.33
N LEU A 60 1.61 -5.61 -16.38
CA LEU A 60 0.76 -4.50 -16.80
C LEU A 60 -0.59 -4.99 -17.30
N GLN A 61 -0.60 -6.01 -18.15
CA GLN A 61 -1.83 -6.62 -18.63
C GLN A 61 -2.65 -7.21 -17.48
N LEU A 62 -2.02 -7.95 -16.56
CA LEU A 62 -2.68 -8.49 -15.38
C LEU A 62 -3.28 -7.39 -14.50
N THR A 63 -2.56 -6.28 -14.32
CA THR A 63 -3.05 -5.12 -13.58
C THR A 63 -4.25 -4.49 -14.28
N GLY A 64 -4.19 -4.33 -15.61
CA GLY A 64 -5.30 -3.78 -16.40
C GLY A 64 -6.55 -4.63 -16.31
N ILE A 65 -6.41 -5.95 -16.45
CA ILE A 65 -7.50 -6.92 -16.28
C ILE A 65 -8.09 -6.81 -14.87
N ALA A 66 -7.24 -6.80 -13.82
CA ALA A 66 -7.70 -6.70 -12.44
C ALA A 66 -8.47 -5.39 -12.18
N GLN A 67 -8.02 -4.25 -12.72
CA GLN A 67 -8.71 -2.97 -12.59
C GLN A 67 -10.07 -2.95 -13.30
N LEU A 68 -10.16 -3.51 -14.53
CA LEU A 68 -11.43 -3.62 -15.24
C LEU A 68 -12.41 -4.53 -14.49
N LEU A 69 -11.96 -5.69 -14.00
CA LEU A 69 -12.79 -6.58 -13.20
C LEU A 69 -13.27 -5.90 -11.92
N ALA A 70 -12.40 -5.17 -11.22
CA ALA A 70 -12.77 -4.40 -10.03
C ALA A 70 -13.84 -3.35 -10.36
N SER A 71 -13.64 -2.58 -11.44
CA SER A 71 -14.59 -1.57 -11.90
C SER A 71 -15.97 -2.18 -12.22
N LEU A 72 -16.01 -3.26 -12.99
CA LEU A 72 -17.25 -3.97 -13.34
C LEU A 72 -17.95 -4.55 -12.10
N THR A 73 -17.19 -5.11 -11.16
CA THR A 73 -17.74 -5.67 -9.92
C THR A 73 -18.38 -4.58 -9.05
N ILE A 74 -17.71 -3.42 -8.90
CA ILE A 74 -18.24 -2.28 -8.14
C ILE A 74 -19.47 -1.70 -8.85
N PHE A 75 -19.44 -1.57 -10.18
CA PHE A 75 -20.60 -1.12 -10.96
C PHE A 75 -21.81 -2.02 -10.74
N PHE A 76 -21.64 -3.35 -10.80
CA PHE A 76 -22.72 -4.29 -10.55
C PHE A 76 -23.24 -4.19 -9.10
N ALA A 77 -22.36 -3.98 -8.12
CA ALA A 77 -22.77 -3.72 -6.74
C ALA A 77 -23.60 -2.42 -6.60
N LEU A 78 -23.29 -1.36 -7.35
CA LEU A 78 -24.09 -0.14 -7.38
C LEU A 78 -25.47 -0.36 -8.00
N VAL A 79 -25.56 -1.11 -9.11
CA VAL A 79 -26.84 -1.48 -9.73
C VAL A 79 -27.71 -2.28 -8.77
N ARG A 80 -27.11 -3.19 -8.00
CA ARG A 80 -27.78 -3.95 -6.92
C ARG A 80 -28.04 -3.15 -5.66
N LYS A 81 -27.58 -1.90 -5.59
CA LYS A 81 -27.76 -0.98 -4.47
C LYS A 81 -27.15 -1.50 -3.15
N GLU A 82 -26.07 -2.28 -3.24
CA GLU A 82 -25.36 -2.87 -2.09
C GLU A 82 -24.66 -1.83 -1.19
N PHE A 83 -24.57 -0.58 -1.64
CA PHE A 83 -24.03 0.54 -0.87
C PHE A 83 -25.03 1.11 0.15
N PHE A 84 -26.29 0.66 0.17
CA PHE A 84 -27.23 1.09 1.19
C PHE A 84 -26.99 0.38 2.53
N PRO A 85 -27.14 1.08 3.67
CA PRO A 85 -27.04 0.48 4.99
C PRO A 85 -28.02 -0.69 5.16
N ASN A 86 -27.61 -1.70 5.92
CA ASN A 86 -28.38 -2.92 6.21
C ASN A 86 -28.65 -3.84 5.00
N HIS A 87 -28.19 -3.49 3.80
CA HIS A 87 -28.16 -4.43 2.68
C HIS A 87 -26.93 -5.35 2.78
N PRO A 88 -27.02 -6.60 2.28
CA PRO A 88 -25.84 -7.43 2.08
C PRO A 88 -24.92 -6.73 1.07
N SER A 89 -23.64 -6.55 1.44
CA SER A 89 -22.65 -5.82 0.63
C SER A 89 -21.55 -6.75 0.09
N PHE A 90 -21.91 -8.00 -0.22
CA PHE A 90 -20.97 -9.03 -0.64
C PHE A 90 -20.18 -8.60 -1.88
N ILE A 91 -20.87 -8.24 -2.97
CA ILE A 91 -20.23 -7.89 -4.24
C ILE A 91 -19.43 -6.60 -4.08
N LEU A 92 -19.95 -5.64 -3.32
CA LEU A 92 -19.24 -4.39 -3.06
C LEU A 92 -17.91 -4.62 -2.31
N LYS A 93 -17.90 -5.45 -1.26
CA LYS A 93 -16.70 -5.81 -0.51
C LYS A 93 -15.64 -6.45 -1.40
N TYR A 94 -16.02 -7.43 -2.23
CA TYR A 94 -15.11 -8.09 -3.16
C TYR A 94 -14.63 -7.16 -4.27
N GLY A 95 -15.50 -6.29 -4.79
CA GLY A 95 -15.11 -5.28 -5.78
C GLY A 95 -14.07 -4.30 -5.26
N VAL A 96 -14.24 -3.80 -4.03
CA VAL A 96 -13.26 -2.92 -3.36
C VAL A 96 -11.98 -3.68 -3.02
N LEU A 97 -12.05 -4.94 -2.58
CA LEU A 97 -10.86 -5.75 -2.34
C LEU A 97 -10.07 -6.02 -3.62
N LEU A 98 -10.77 -6.28 -4.74
CA LEU A 98 -10.12 -6.46 -6.04
C LEU A 98 -9.46 -5.15 -6.52
N ALA A 99 -10.11 -4.01 -6.26
CA ALA A 99 -9.50 -2.70 -6.49
C ALA A 99 -8.20 -2.53 -5.68
N ILE A 100 -8.23 -2.82 -4.37
CA ILE A 100 -7.06 -2.80 -3.49
C ILE A 100 -5.93 -3.66 -4.07
N PHE A 101 -6.22 -4.91 -4.43
CA PHE A 101 -5.22 -5.83 -5.00
C PHE A 101 -4.61 -5.27 -6.29
N SER A 102 -5.45 -4.76 -7.20
CA SER A 102 -5.01 -4.18 -8.46
C SER A 102 -4.13 -2.94 -8.28
N ILE A 103 -4.46 -2.07 -7.32
CA ILE A 103 -3.67 -0.87 -7.00
C ILE A 103 -2.35 -1.24 -6.34
N THR A 104 -2.33 -2.25 -5.47
CA THR A 104 -1.09 -2.77 -4.88
C THR A 104 -0.16 -3.36 -5.94
N LEU A 105 -0.69 -4.15 -6.88
CA LEU A 105 0.09 -4.68 -7.99
C LEU A 105 0.64 -3.56 -8.88
N PHE A 106 -0.16 -2.53 -9.12
CA PHE A 106 0.30 -1.35 -9.85
C PHE A 106 1.42 -0.62 -9.10
N GLY A 107 1.26 -0.42 -7.79
CA GLY A 107 2.25 0.21 -6.91
C GLY A 107 3.59 -0.53 -6.93
N PHE A 108 3.55 -1.86 -6.93
CA PHE A 108 4.73 -2.71 -7.07
C PHE A 108 5.47 -2.48 -8.39
N MET A 109 4.78 -2.43 -9.53
CA MET A 109 5.42 -2.17 -10.83
C MET A 109 6.03 -0.77 -10.91
N VAL A 110 5.30 0.24 -10.40
CA VAL A 110 5.79 1.61 -10.30
C VAL A 110 7.00 1.69 -9.37
N ARG A 111 7.04 0.87 -8.33
CA ARG A 111 8.20 0.77 -7.43
C ARG A 111 9.42 0.15 -8.10
N ILE A 112 9.26 -0.95 -8.85
CA ILE A 112 10.39 -1.61 -9.54
C ILE A 112 10.95 -0.73 -10.65
N SER A 113 10.12 0.07 -11.31
CA SER A 113 10.58 1.11 -12.25
C SER A 113 11.22 2.32 -11.56
N SER A 114 11.53 2.20 -10.26
CA SER A 114 12.16 3.20 -9.39
C SER A 114 11.35 4.50 -9.25
N ASN A 115 10.07 4.52 -9.63
CA ASN A 115 9.22 5.71 -9.53
C ASN A 115 8.65 5.81 -8.10
N HIS A 116 9.48 6.31 -7.19
CA HIS A 116 9.16 6.35 -5.77
C HIS A 116 7.93 7.21 -5.44
N GLY A 117 7.74 8.33 -6.14
CA GLY A 117 6.58 9.21 -5.95
C GLY A 117 5.26 8.57 -6.39
N GLY A 118 5.25 7.94 -7.57
CA GLY A 118 4.07 7.19 -8.04
C GLY A 118 3.72 6.02 -7.13
N ALA A 119 4.72 5.27 -6.67
CA ALA A 119 4.51 4.17 -5.73
C ALA A 119 3.94 4.65 -4.38
N ALA A 120 4.34 5.84 -3.92
CA ALA A 120 3.78 6.49 -2.73
C ALA A 120 2.31 6.83 -2.90
N ASN A 121 1.95 7.49 -4.01
CA ASN A 121 0.56 7.83 -4.29
C ASN A 121 -0.34 6.59 -4.38
N LEU A 122 0.15 5.50 -5.00
CA LEU A 122 -0.58 4.24 -5.08
C LEU A 122 -0.71 3.54 -3.71
N TYR A 123 0.31 3.64 -2.86
CA TYR A 123 0.21 3.19 -1.47
C TYR A 123 -0.86 3.99 -0.70
N PHE A 124 -0.88 5.32 -0.85
CA PHE A 124 -1.89 6.16 -0.20
C PHE A 124 -3.30 5.82 -0.66
N TYR A 125 -3.46 5.64 -1.97
CA TYR A 125 -4.74 5.23 -2.55
C TYR A 125 -5.20 3.87 -2.01
N MET A 126 -4.29 2.90 -1.93
CA MET A 126 -4.56 1.58 -1.35
C MET A 126 -5.05 1.68 0.10
N VAL A 127 -4.41 2.48 0.96
CA VAL A 127 -4.84 2.65 2.35
C VAL A 127 -6.22 3.32 2.45
N LEU A 128 -6.49 4.32 1.62
CA LEU A 128 -7.81 4.95 1.56
C LEU A 128 -8.90 3.96 1.16
N LEU A 129 -8.61 3.04 0.24
CA LEU A 129 -9.53 1.95 -0.12
C LEU A 129 -9.75 0.96 1.03
N TYR A 130 -8.75 0.72 1.89
CA TYR A 130 -8.96 -0.04 3.13
C TYR A 130 -9.89 0.67 4.11
N PHE A 131 -9.78 1.99 4.26
CA PHE A 131 -10.73 2.74 5.09
C PHE A 131 -12.14 2.72 4.50
N LEU A 132 -12.28 2.77 3.18
CA LEU A 132 -13.56 2.57 2.50
C LEU A 132 -14.10 1.15 2.76
N LEU A 133 -13.24 0.12 2.67
CA LEU A 133 -13.60 -1.27 2.95
C LEU A 133 -14.08 -1.45 4.39
N TRP A 134 -13.34 -0.92 5.36
CA TRP A 134 -13.72 -0.91 6.78
C TRP A 134 -15.08 -0.24 7.00
N TYR A 135 -15.32 0.88 6.32
CA TYR A 135 -16.60 1.57 6.37
C TYR A 135 -17.75 0.71 5.85
N ILE A 136 -17.55 0.02 4.71
CA ILE A 136 -18.54 -0.91 4.13
C ILE A 136 -18.81 -2.08 5.10
N GLU A 137 -17.76 -2.67 5.67
CA GLU A 137 -17.87 -3.76 6.65
C GLU A 137 -18.75 -3.37 7.84
N LYS A 138 -18.62 -2.13 8.34
CA LYS A 138 -19.39 -1.63 9.48
C LYS A 138 -20.87 -1.41 9.18
N GLN A 139 -21.24 -1.20 7.90
CA GLN A 139 -22.63 -0.96 7.48
C GLN A 139 -23.37 -2.22 7.01
N SER A 140 -22.61 -3.24 6.65
CA SER A 140 -23.13 -4.51 6.15
C SER A 140 -23.89 -5.25 7.24
N SER A 141 -25.08 -5.77 6.92
CA SER A 141 -25.83 -6.68 7.80
C SER A 141 -25.26 -8.10 7.82
N ASP A 142 -24.48 -8.46 6.81
CA ASP A 142 -23.90 -9.79 6.66
C ASP A 142 -22.63 -9.99 7.50
N ASN A 143 -22.70 -10.88 8.49
CA ASN A 143 -21.63 -11.20 9.46
C ASN A 143 -20.73 -12.36 9.02
N ASN A 144 -21.08 -13.16 8.00
CA ASN A 144 -20.46 -14.48 7.82
C ASN A 144 -19.73 -14.64 6.47
N GLN A 145 -18.57 -13.97 6.33
CA GLN A 145 -17.73 -14.08 5.13
C GLN A 145 -16.31 -14.52 5.49
N ASN A 146 -16.16 -15.80 5.88
CA ASN A 146 -14.89 -16.38 6.30
C ASN A 146 -13.78 -16.23 5.24
N ILE A 147 -14.08 -16.47 3.96
CA ILE A 147 -13.08 -16.35 2.88
C ILE A 147 -12.59 -14.91 2.74
N PHE A 148 -13.50 -13.95 2.66
CA PHE A 148 -13.15 -12.53 2.54
C PHE A 148 -12.26 -12.07 3.70
N ASN A 149 -12.63 -12.43 4.93
CA ASN A 149 -11.85 -12.10 6.12
C ASN A 149 -10.45 -12.73 6.11
N ASN A 150 -10.30 -13.90 5.49
CA ASN A 150 -9.01 -14.58 5.37
C ASN A 150 -8.08 -13.96 4.33
N ILE A 151 -8.59 -13.24 3.32
CA ILE A 151 -7.75 -12.73 2.22
C ILE A 151 -7.54 -11.22 2.29
N LYS A 152 -8.39 -10.49 3.01
CA LYS A 152 -8.40 -9.03 2.99
C LYS A 152 -7.11 -8.38 3.47
N LEU A 153 -6.30 -9.06 4.28
CA LEU A 153 -5.03 -8.50 4.77
C LEU A 153 -3.85 -8.71 3.80
N LEU A 154 -3.92 -9.66 2.86
CA LEU A 154 -2.80 -10.00 1.98
C LEU A 154 -2.24 -8.81 1.18
N PRO A 155 -3.05 -7.89 0.61
CA PRO A 155 -2.52 -6.72 -0.08
C PRO A 155 -1.66 -5.80 0.81
N ILE A 156 -1.94 -5.72 2.12
CA ILE A 156 -1.12 -4.94 3.06
C ILE A 156 0.27 -5.56 3.16
N TYR A 157 0.38 -6.87 3.34
CA TYR A 157 1.67 -7.57 3.38
C TYR A 157 2.49 -7.28 2.13
N PHE A 158 1.88 -7.43 0.95
CA PHE A 158 2.56 -7.20 -0.30
C PHE A 158 3.00 -5.74 -0.46
N SER A 159 2.15 -4.78 -0.07
CA SER A 159 2.45 -3.35 -0.14
C SER A 159 3.61 -2.93 0.76
N VAL A 160 3.62 -3.39 2.01
CA VAL A 160 4.67 -3.08 2.98
C VAL A 160 5.97 -3.78 2.58
N PHE A 161 5.87 -5.02 2.08
CA PHE A 161 7.01 -5.78 1.59
C PHE A 161 7.77 -5.02 0.49
N TYR A 162 7.12 -4.56 -0.59
CA TYR A 162 7.87 -3.85 -1.64
C TYR A 162 8.29 -2.44 -1.21
N THR A 163 7.59 -1.83 -0.26
CA THR A 163 7.91 -0.48 0.21
C THR A 163 9.18 -0.49 1.06
N MET A 164 9.31 -1.45 1.98
CA MET A 164 10.46 -1.58 2.89
C MET A 164 11.53 -2.55 2.38
N GLY A 165 11.13 -3.64 1.76
CA GLY A 165 12.04 -4.72 1.39
C GLY A 165 13.02 -4.35 0.28
N PHE A 166 12.57 -3.73 -0.80
CA PHE A 166 13.49 -3.35 -1.88
C PHE A 166 14.56 -2.35 -1.42
N PRO A 167 14.23 -1.24 -0.73
CA PRO A 167 15.26 -0.33 -0.22
C PRO A 167 16.14 -0.96 0.85
N GLY A 168 15.57 -1.74 1.77
CA GLY A 168 16.31 -2.38 2.85
C GLY A 168 17.37 -3.32 2.32
N TRP A 169 16.96 -4.17 1.37
CA TRP A 169 17.86 -5.08 0.66
C TRP A 169 19.01 -4.33 -0.03
N GLN A 170 18.70 -3.26 -0.77
CA GLN A 170 19.72 -2.46 -1.47
C GLN A 170 20.73 -1.82 -0.51
N LYS A 171 20.28 -1.31 0.65
CA LYS A 171 21.17 -0.71 1.67
C LYS A 171 22.14 -1.72 2.28
N ILE A 172 21.74 -2.98 2.41
CA ILE A 172 22.58 -4.02 3.04
C ILE A 172 23.52 -4.67 2.02
N ILE A 173 23.04 -4.99 0.82
CA ILE A 173 23.77 -5.85 -0.13
C ILE A 173 24.54 -5.10 -1.19
N ASN A 174 24.15 -3.87 -1.50
CA ASN A 174 24.94 -2.99 -2.36
C ASN A 174 25.44 -1.76 -1.59
N PRO A 175 26.23 -1.96 -0.51
CA PRO A 175 26.68 -0.87 0.33
C PRO A 175 27.60 0.08 -0.45
N TYR A 176 28.41 -0.39 -1.40
CA TYR A 176 29.35 0.47 -2.11
C TYR A 176 28.65 1.56 -2.94
N GLU A 177 27.63 1.20 -3.70
CA GLU A 177 26.88 2.15 -4.53
C GLU A 177 25.94 3.01 -3.68
N VAL A 178 25.23 2.39 -2.74
CA VAL A 178 24.21 3.07 -1.94
C VAL A 178 24.84 3.99 -0.89
N MET A 179 25.88 3.53 -0.19
CA MET A 179 26.55 4.30 0.84
C MET A 179 27.30 5.50 0.25
N GLY A 180 28.01 5.32 -0.86
CA GLY A 180 28.72 6.41 -1.53
C GLY A 180 27.77 7.55 -1.93
N LYS A 181 26.56 7.23 -2.38
CA LYS A 181 25.52 8.20 -2.70
C LYS A 181 25.06 8.97 -1.45
N TYR A 182 24.73 8.26 -0.36
CA TYR A 182 24.22 8.91 0.85
C TYR A 182 25.28 9.72 1.60
N ILE A 183 26.53 9.25 1.66
CA ILE A 183 27.63 10.04 2.25
C ILE A 183 27.75 11.39 1.54
N LYS A 184 27.75 11.39 0.20
CA LYS A 184 27.79 12.61 -0.60
C LYS A 184 26.56 13.49 -0.39
N MET A 185 25.36 12.89 -0.31
CA MET A 185 24.12 13.64 -0.07
C MET A 185 24.13 14.38 1.25
N PHE A 186 24.64 13.75 2.32
CA PHE A 186 24.68 14.34 3.65
C PHE A 186 26.00 15.07 3.95
N ASP A 187 26.85 15.28 2.96
CA ASP A 187 28.10 16.01 3.16
C ASP A 187 27.82 17.45 3.62
N GLY A 188 28.64 17.95 4.53
CA GLY A 188 28.44 19.26 5.17
C GLY A 188 27.26 19.36 6.17
N SER A 189 26.37 18.36 6.27
CA SER A 189 25.30 18.34 7.28
C SER A 189 25.83 18.05 8.69
N PHE A 190 25.01 18.23 9.73
CA PHE A 190 25.42 17.83 11.08
C PHE A 190 25.56 16.31 11.23
N LEU A 191 24.85 15.52 10.42
CA LEU A 191 24.92 14.05 10.47
C LEU A 191 26.28 13.53 10.01
N SER A 192 26.94 14.19 9.06
CA SER A 192 28.28 13.78 8.62
C SER A 192 29.36 14.04 9.68
N LYS A 193 29.06 14.88 10.69
CA LYS A 193 29.95 15.21 11.82
C LYS A 193 29.80 14.27 13.01
N LEU A 194 28.81 13.37 12.99
CA LEU A 194 28.64 12.38 14.05
C LEU A 194 29.78 11.35 14.04
N PRO A 195 30.07 10.66 15.16
CA PRO A 195 31.04 9.57 15.19
C PRO A 195 30.70 8.48 14.16
N GLY A 196 31.63 8.19 13.25
CA GLY A 196 31.41 7.27 12.12
C GLY A 196 30.67 7.89 10.92
N GLY A 197 30.36 9.18 10.95
CA GLY A 197 29.65 9.91 9.91
C GLY A 197 28.20 9.41 9.71
N THR A 198 27.72 9.49 8.48
CA THR A 198 26.35 9.06 8.13
C THR A 198 26.18 7.55 7.97
N GLN A 199 27.28 6.80 7.83
CA GLN A 199 27.24 5.38 7.49
C GLN A 199 26.48 4.52 8.52
N PRO A 200 26.72 4.62 9.85
CA PRO A 200 26.04 3.78 10.83
C PRO A 200 24.52 3.98 10.81
N LEU A 201 24.06 5.22 10.57
CA LEU A 201 22.63 5.55 10.50
C LEU A 201 21.97 4.93 9.26
N ILE A 202 22.67 4.89 8.13
CA ILE A 202 22.17 4.28 6.89
C ILE A 202 22.08 2.75 7.04
N TYR A 203 23.09 2.13 7.66
CA TYR A 203 23.03 0.69 7.98
C TYR A 203 21.92 0.37 8.95
N PHE A 204 21.73 1.20 9.98
CA PHE A 204 20.64 1.05 10.93
C PHE A 204 19.27 1.11 10.23
N LEU A 205 19.07 2.07 9.32
CA LEU A 205 17.87 2.15 8.49
C LEU A 205 17.68 0.90 7.62
N GLY A 206 18.73 0.41 6.96
CA GLY A 206 18.67 -0.81 6.17
C GLY A 206 18.30 -2.03 7.01
N ALA A 207 18.84 -2.13 8.23
CA ALA A 207 18.50 -3.18 9.18
C ALA A 207 17.03 -3.10 9.63
N MET A 208 16.51 -1.90 9.93
CA MET A 208 15.10 -1.71 10.28
C MET A 208 14.16 -2.10 9.13
N GLU A 209 14.44 -1.64 7.91
CA GLU A 209 13.66 -1.99 6.72
C GLU A 209 13.67 -3.51 6.45
N THR A 210 14.81 -4.16 6.68
CA THR A 210 14.94 -5.62 6.51
C THR A 210 14.24 -6.38 7.63
N ALA A 211 14.27 -5.87 8.87
CA ALA A 211 13.53 -6.44 9.99
C ALA A 211 12.01 -6.45 9.71
N VAL A 212 11.47 -5.40 9.07
CA VAL A 212 10.07 -5.38 8.61
C VAL A 212 9.78 -6.58 7.69
N VAL A 213 10.63 -6.84 6.70
CA VAL A 213 10.46 -7.98 5.79
C VAL A 213 10.46 -9.31 6.52
N VAL A 214 11.42 -9.50 7.44
CA VAL A 214 11.51 -10.73 8.24
C VAL A 214 10.23 -10.91 9.07
N LEU A 215 9.73 -9.85 9.72
CA LEU A 215 8.49 -9.90 10.48
C LEU A 215 7.28 -10.24 9.61
N LEU A 216 7.19 -9.68 8.40
CA LEU A 216 6.13 -10.02 7.45
C LEU A 216 6.18 -11.50 7.04
N ILE A 217 7.38 -12.05 6.78
CA ILE A 217 7.54 -13.47 6.46
C ILE A 217 7.10 -14.35 7.64
N VAL A 218 7.56 -14.04 8.86
CA VAL A 218 7.17 -14.77 10.07
C VAL A 218 5.65 -14.71 10.26
N SER A 219 5.05 -13.54 10.06
CA SER A 219 3.62 -13.30 10.15
C SER A 219 2.82 -14.12 9.11
N LEU A 220 3.30 -14.22 7.87
CA LEU A 220 2.72 -15.08 6.82
C LEU A 220 2.81 -16.57 7.18
N VAL A 221 3.96 -17.04 7.67
CA VAL A 221 4.17 -18.44 8.10
C VAL A 221 3.25 -18.78 9.27
N LYS A 222 3.07 -17.85 10.22
CA LYS A 222 2.11 -17.97 11.32
C LYS A 222 0.65 -17.75 10.91
N ARG A 223 0.43 -17.39 9.64
CA ARG A 223 -0.89 -17.17 9.04
C ARG A 223 -1.71 -16.08 9.74
N GLU A 224 -1.05 -15.06 10.29
CA GLU A 224 -1.70 -13.94 10.98
C GLU A 224 -2.65 -13.11 10.09
N PHE A 225 -2.64 -13.36 8.77
CA PHE A 225 -3.58 -12.78 7.83
C PHE A 225 -4.96 -13.46 7.85
N LEU A 226 -5.08 -14.66 8.46
CA LEU A 226 -6.34 -15.39 8.58
C LEU A 226 -7.25 -14.79 9.65
N TYR A 227 -8.54 -15.02 9.48
CA TYR A 227 -9.57 -14.63 10.44
C TYR A 227 -9.32 -15.30 11.80
N ARG A 228 -9.51 -14.54 12.90
CA ARG A 228 -9.38 -14.99 14.30
C ARG A 228 -7.97 -15.37 14.75
N ILE A 229 -6.92 -14.98 14.02
CA ILE A 229 -5.54 -15.11 14.49
C ILE A 229 -5.04 -13.73 14.95
N GLU A 230 -4.35 -13.67 16.07
CA GLU A 230 -3.73 -12.44 16.55
C GLU A 230 -2.64 -11.98 15.57
N CYS A 231 -2.61 -10.69 15.24
CA CYS A 231 -1.69 -10.14 14.24
C CYS A 231 -0.43 -9.53 14.87
N THR A 232 0.22 -10.25 15.78
CA THR A 232 1.34 -9.71 16.59
C THR A 232 2.53 -9.29 15.71
N PHE A 233 3.01 -10.16 14.82
CA PHE A 233 4.18 -9.87 13.98
C PHE A 233 3.86 -8.83 12.90
N LEU A 234 2.66 -8.87 12.33
CA LEU A 234 2.20 -7.83 11.40
C LEU A 234 2.14 -6.45 12.09
N ASN A 235 1.61 -6.39 13.30
CA ASN A 235 1.55 -5.15 14.08
C ASN A 235 2.95 -4.58 14.37
N PHE A 236 3.91 -5.43 14.74
CA PHE A 236 5.31 -5.01 14.88
C PHE A 236 5.93 -4.55 13.56
N ALA A 237 5.66 -5.23 12.45
CA ALA A 237 6.14 -4.83 11.13
C ALA A 237 5.63 -3.43 10.74
N LEU A 238 4.35 -3.13 11.01
CA LEU A 238 3.76 -1.81 10.76
C LEU A 238 4.32 -0.74 11.70
N LEU A 239 4.54 -1.07 12.98
CA LEU A 239 5.13 -0.14 13.95
C LEU A 239 6.55 0.25 13.55
N ILE A 240 7.41 -0.73 13.25
CA ILE A 240 8.79 -0.48 12.78
C ILE A 240 8.75 0.29 11.46
N SER A 241 7.80 -0.01 10.57
CA SER A 241 7.64 0.71 9.31
C SER A 241 7.35 2.20 9.54
N MET A 242 6.42 2.52 10.44
CA MET A 242 6.08 3.89 10.81
C MET A 242 7.29 4.64 11.36
N ILE A 243 8.03 4.03 12.30
CA ILE A 243 9.25 4.63 12.89
C ILE A 243 10.29 4.89 11.78
N THR A 244 10.50 3.92 10.90
CA THR A 244 11.43 4.04 9.77
C THR A 244 11.05 5.19 8.84
N PHE A 245 9.77 5.34 8.50
CA PHE A 245 9.30 6.45 7.67
C PHE A 245 9.54 7.82 8.31
N VAL A 246 9.32 7.95 9.62
CA VAL A 246 9.61 9.19 10.37
C VAL A 246 11.12 9.50 10.34
N MET A 247 11.97 8.50 10.54
CA MET A 247 13.43 8.67 10.47
C MET A 247 13.89 9.08 9.06
N LEU A 248 13.37 8.43 8.02
CA LEU A 248 13.65 8.81 6.64
C LEU A 248 13.16 10.21 6.31
N SER A 249 11.97 10.59 6.82
CA SER A 249 11.39 11.92 6.62
C SER A 249 12.29 13.00 7.20
N PHE A 250 12.81 12.76 8.41
CA PHE A 250 13.79 13.63 9.06
C PHE A 250 15.06 13.75 8.22
N GLY A 251 15.60 12.63 7.73
CA GLY A 251 16.76 12.62 6.83
C GLY A 251 16.55 13.47 5.57
N LEU A 252 15.42 13.32 4.88
CA LEU A 252 15.10 14.15 3.71
C LEU A 252 14.85 15.62 4.06
N GLY A 253 14.35 15.90 5.27
CA GLY A 253 14.18 17.26 5.78
C GLY A 253 15.52 17.99 5.96
N ILE A 254 16.56 17.31 6.45
CA ILE A 254 17.92 17.85 6.55
C ILE A 254 18.46 18.21 5.16
N LEU A 255 18.14 17.39 4.16
CA LEU A 255 18.51 17.63 2.76
C LEU A 255 17.62 18.66 2.07
N THR A 256 16.67 19.29 2.79
CA THR A 256 15.67 20.23 2.25
C THR A 256 14.80 19.64 1.11
N ASN A 257 14.72 18.31 1.01
CA ASN A 257 13.85 17.61 0.07
C ASN A 257 12.45 17.47 0.68
N TYR A 258 11.73 18.60 0.75
CA TYR A 258 10.40 18.66 1.34
C TYR A 258 9.37 17.76 0.64
N PRO A 259 9.29 17.68 -0.70
CA PRO A 259 8.32 16.78 -1.35
C PRO A 259 8.51 15.32 -0.96
N GLY A 260 9.76 14.84 -0.92
CA GLY A 260 10.06 13.48 -0.46
C GLY A 260 9.80 13.30 1.03
N SER A 261 10.18 14.28 1.86
CA SER A 261 9.95 14.25 3.31
C SER A 261 8.46 14.20 3.66
N THR A 262 7.63 14.99 2.97
CA THR A 262 6.16 14.99 3.12
C THR A 262 5.54 13.65 2.74
N ASN A 263 5.97 13.03 1.65
CA ASN A 263 5.49 11.69 1.28
C ASN A 263 5.76 10.66 2.39
N LEU A 264 6.92 10.74 3.04
CA LEU A 264 7.27 9.84 4.14
C LEU A 264 6.41 10.08 5.40
N ILE A 265 6.03 11.33 5.68
CA ILE A 265 5.05 11.63 6.74
C ILE A 265 3.71 10.99 6.42
N PHE A 266 3.22 11.10 5.18
CA PHE A 266 1.97 10.45 4.76
C PHE A 266 2.06 8.93 4.85
N TYR A 267 3.18 8.33 4.45
CA TYR A 267 3.43 6.91 4.68
C TYR A 267 3.30 6.56 6.17
N ALA A 268 3.93 7.31 7.08
CA ALA A 268 3.86 7.06 8.51
C ALA A 268 2.41 7.15 9.05
N ILE A 269 1.68 8.22 8.72
CA ILE A 269 0.30 8.45 9.19
C ILE A 269 -0.64 7.36 8.67
N LEU A 270 -0.54 7.01 7.39
CA LEU A 270 -1.42 5.99 6.80
C LEU A 270 -1.07 4.58 7.28
N THR A 271 0.22 4.30 7.54
CA THR A 271 0.66 3.06 8.19
C THR A 271 0.10 2.96 9.61
N LEU A 272 0.10 4.06 10.37
CA LEU A 272 -0.54 4.12 11.69
C LEU A 272 -2.04 3.84 11.61
N GLY A 273 -2.72 4.39 10.60
CA GLY A 273 -4.13 4.11 10.35
C GLY A 273 -4.41 2.64 10.03
N LEU A 274 -3.54 1.99 9.24
CA LEU A 274 -3.61 0.53 9.01
C LEU A 274 -3.37 -0.25 10.30
N TYR A 275 -2.37 0.12 11.09
CA TYR A 275 -2.09 -0.50 12.39
C TYR A 275 -3.31 -0.44 13.32
N ALA A 276 -3.94 0.73 13.41
CA ALA A 276 -5.14 0.93 14.21
C ALA A 276 -6.34 0.12 13.68
N TYR A 277 -6.54 0.09 12.37
CA TYR A 277 -7.58 -0.72 11.72
C TYR A 277 -7.41 -2.20 12.04
N ILE A 278 -6.23 -2.76 11.81
CA ILE A 278 -5.94 -4.19 12.01
C ILE A 278 -6.11 -4.54 13.49
N SER A 279 -5.47 -3.78 14.39
CA SER A 279 -5.55 -4.02 15.84
C SER A 279 -6.98 -4.02 16.35
N TYR A 280 -7.80 -3.06 15.92
CA TYR A 280 -9.22 -3.00 16.27
C TYR A 280 -10.00 -4.21 15.73
N THR A 281 -9.77 -4.58 14.46
CA THR A 281 -10.47 -5.73 13.86
C THR A 281 -10.08 -7.06 14.50
N SER A 282 -8.81 -7.28 14.84
CA SER A 282 -8.34 -8.52 15.45
C SER A 282 -8.85 -8.67 16.88
N GLN A 283 -8.80 -7.60 17.71
CA GLN A 283 -9.33 -7.64 19.08
C GLN A 283 -10.83 -7.94 19.11
N LYS A 284 -11.62 -7.27 18.26
CA LYS A 284 -13.06 -7.49 18.20
C LYS A 284 -13.40 -8.94 17.87
N GLN A 285 -12.64 -9.57 16.96
CA GLN A 285 -12.86 -10.97 16.55
C GLN A 285 -12.54 -11.97 17.66
N ILE A 286 -11.53 -11.68 18.49
CA ILE A 286 -11.15 -12.53 19.62
C ILE A 286 -12.25 -12.46 20.69
N ASN A 287 -12.69 -11.25 21.07
CA ASN A 287 -13.68 -11.05 22.14
C ASN A 287 -15.06 -11.66 21.83
N THR A 288 -15.46 -11.72 20.56
CA THR A 288 -16.72 -12.39 20.17
C THR A 288 -16.73 -13.90 20.38
N ASN A 289 -15.60 -14.53 20.73
CA ASN A 289 -15.53 -15.97 21.01
C ASN A 289 -15.54 -16.31 22.51
N GLU A 290 -15.49 -15.32 23.41
CA GLU A 290 -15.59 -15.55 24.86
C GLU A 290 -17.05 -15.53 25.36
N LEU A 291 -18.03 -15.44 24.45
CA LEU A 291 -19.47 -15.45 24.69
C LEU A 291 -20.11 -16.64 23.98
#